data_AF-A0A8S1C5S3-F1
#
_entry.id   AF-A0A8S1C5S3-F1
#
_cell.length_a   1.000
_cell.length_b   1.000
_cell.length_c   1.000
_cell.angle_alpha   90.00
_cell.angle_beta   90.00
_cell.angle_gamma   90.00
#
_symmetry.space_group_name_H-M   'P 1'
#
loop_
_entity.id
_entity.type
_entity.pdbx_description
1 polymer ?
#
loop_
_entity_poly.entity_id
_entity_poly.type
_entity_poly.pdbx_seq_one_letter_code
_entity_poly.pdbx_strand_id
1 'polypeptide(L)'
;MDFKVVWKIVLIFFHYFLLARSHSDKYCQGLTEYDCTEELFDTENKGICILKKVNESGATDNRDCKTLSLRGNSNDALGTIKLKPYHHGTQETSHFTAYNLTFSNIKWTSAVLRYTWEEKGKEGKFCRKFEIVGDVLPGKKLFYDCNFFGGNVQNTVVKLEVMMERGKQRSLKKLTFKVQPYESLEQEMRRDADTASWQVFAYVDISSEKTKIVNIGYNNKFGPLQFKVTANGSSDNIVKMSDNVTGSTLVAFQSSDLYLPVNFIIQPVNGKCKGECQSVTTPIIDNEPPSYSFVIFSIIPFLLVLALLAFLVLVFLPTKRKYQLIGIPRPTVLIMYKANHDFHSALVEHLANFLTKKNMDVLLDTHEIAKLSDPVSSVKLCEHATGR
;
A
#
# COMPACT_ATOMS: atom_id res chain seq x y z
N MET A 1 -28.41 -18.50 -18.25
CA MET A 1 -27.30 -17.62 -18.67
C MET A 1 -26.02 -18.41 -18.42
N ASP A 2 -25.26 -18.68 -19.48
CA ASP A 2 -24.21 -19.71 -19.50
C ASP A 2 -22.97 -19.25 -18.71
N PHE A 3 -22.48 -20.07 -17.78
CA PHE A 3 -21.41 -19.71 -16.82
C PHE A 3 -20.10 -19.28 -17.52
N LYS A 4 -19.90 -19.76 -18.75
CA LYS A 4 -18.77 -19.39 -19.62
C LYS A 4 -18.81 -17.93 -20.10
N VAL A 5 -19.99 -17.33 -20.23
CA VAL A 5 -20.16 -15.95 -20.72
C VAL A 5 -19.76 -14.95 -19.63
N VAL A 6 -20.13 -15.23 -18.39
CA VAL A 6 -19.78 -14.39 -17.23
C VAL A 6 -18.26 -14.38 -17.00
N TRP A 7 -17.60 -15.54 -17.14
CA TRP A 7 -16.13 -15.63 -16.97
C TRP A 7 -15.34 -14.88 -18.05
N LYS A 8 -15.84 -14.87 -19.30
CA LYS A 8 -15.21 -14.10 -20.39
C LYS A 8 -15.30 -12.59 -20.18
N ILE A 9 -16.42 -12.09 -19.68
CA ILE A 9 -16.61 -10.65 -19.42
C ILE A 9 -15.68 -10.17 -18.30
N VAL A 10 -15.50 -10.97 -17.24
CA VAL A 10 -14.58 -10.66 -16.13
C VAL A 10 -13.12 -10.61 -16.59
N LEU A 11 -12.69 -11.54 -17.46
CA LEU A 11 -11.34 -11.54 -18.03
C LEU A 11 -11.04 -10.32 -18.93
N ILE A 12 -12.02 -9.87 -19.72
CA ILE A 12 -11.85 -8.72 -20.63
C ILE A 12 -11.67 -7.43 -19.82
N PHE A 13 -12.45 -7.24 -18.75
CA PHE A 13 -12.27 -6.08 -17.85
C PHE A 13 -10.92 -6.14 -17.11
N PHE A 14 -10.43 -7.32 -16.74
CA PHE A 14 -9.12 -7.48 -16.10
C PHE A 14 -7.97 -7.18 -17.07
N HIS A 15 -8.11 -7.50 -18.36
CA HIS A 15 -7.11 -7.21 -19.39
C HIS A 15 -7.06 -5.72 -19.79
N TYR A 16 -8.21 -5.04 -19.90
CA TYR A 16 -8.25 -3.61 -20.21
C TYR A 16 -7.66 -2.74 -19.08
N PHE A 17 -7.79 -3.19 -17.83
CA PHE A 17 -7.20 -2.50 -16.68
C PHE A 17 -5.66 -2.62 -16.62
N LEU A 18 -5.08 -3.62 -17.31
CA LEU A 18 -3.63 -3.85 -17.34
C LEU A 18 -2.90 -3.12 -18.48
N LEU A 19 -3.61 -2.56 -19.47
CA LEU A 19 -2.99 -1.96 -20.67
C LEU A 19 -2.87 -0.42 -20.63
N ALA A 20 -3.18 0.23 -19.51
CA ALA A 20 -2.91 1.66 -19.36
C ALA A 20 -1.46 1.94 -18.92
N ARG A 21 -0.53 2.02 -19.87
CA ARG A 21 0.83 2.56 -19.66
C ARG A 21 1.16 3.48 -20.85
N SER A 22 0.90 4.79 -20.73
CA SER A 22 1.80 5.85 -20.25
C SER A 22 3.08 5.99 -21.07
N HIS A 23 3.06 7.03 -21.89
CA HIS A 23 4.19 7.70 -22.52
C HIS A 23 5.00 8.51 -21.49
N SER A 24 6.24 8.81 -21.89
CA SER A 24 7.21 9.75 -21.32
C SER A 24 8.31 9.09 -20.51
N ASP A 25 9.52 9.00 -21.07
CA ASP A 25 10.79 8.99 -20.34
C ASP A 25 11.93 9.47 -21.27
N LYS A 26 12.30 10.75 -21.15
CA LYS A 26 13.45 11.37 -21.85
C LYS A 26 14.34 12.19 -20.91
N TYR A 27 14.28 11.95 -19.61
CA TYR A 27 15.10 12.68 -18.65
C TYR A 27 16.04 11.70 -17.94
N CYS A 28 17.35 11.99 -17.96
CA CYS A 28 18.46 11.19 -17.41
C CYS A 28 18.97 9.98 -18.25
N GLN A 29 19.01 10.03 -19.58
CA GLN A 29 19.65 8.97 -20.40
C GLN A 29 21.17 9.13 -20.60
N GLY A 30 21.80 10.21 -20.15
CA GLY A 30 23.14 10.58 -20.63
C GLY A 30 24.37 10.15 -19.83
N LEU A 31 24.26 9.43 -18.71
CA LEU A 31 25.42 9.23 -17.82
C LEU A 31 25.49 7.78 -17.34
N THR A 32 26.29 6.99 -18.06
CA THR A 32 26.73 5.64 -17.74
C THR A 32 27.65 5.70 -16.52
N GLU A 33 27.29 4.97 -15.46
CA GLU A 33 28.17 4.52 -14.37
C GLU A 33 29.15 5.57 -13.82
N TYR A 34 28.70 6.38 -12.86
CA TYR A 34 29.59 7.21 -12.05
C TYR A 34 29.79 6.53 -10.70
N ASP A 35 31.07 6.35 -10.32
CA ASP A 35 31.47 6.18 -8.92
C ASP A 35 30.89 7.38 -8.15
N CYS A 36 30.24 7.15 -7.00
CA CYS A 36 29.57 8.19 -6.25
C CYS A 36 30.58 9.26 -5.79
N THR A 37 30.86 10.27 -6.63
CA THR A 37 31.52 11.55 -6.31
C THR A 37 32.52 11.46 -5.16
N GLU A 38 33.75 11.01 -5.46
CA GLU A 38 35.07 11.15 -4.79
C GLU A 38 35.24 11.39 -3.26
N GLU A 39 34.21 11.49 -2.43
CA GLU A 39 34.32 11.96 -1.03
C GLU A 39 33.93 10.91 0.01
N LEU A 40 33.82 9.64 -0.37
CA LEU A 40 33.50 8.59 0.60
C LEU A 40 34.71 8.10 1.41
N PHE A 41 35.95 8.36 0.98
CA PHE A 41 37.11 7.74 1.62
C PHE A 41 38.28 8.72 1.81
N ASP A 42 38.37 9.25 3.02
CA ASP A 42 39.64 9.70 3.61
C ASP A 42 40.54 8.46 3.76
N THR A 43 41.29 8.21 2.68
CA THR A 43 42.53 7.45 2.43
C THR A 43 42.86 6.08 3.08
N GLU A 44 42.13 5.50 4.04
CA GLU A 44 42.70 4.32 4.76
C GLU A 44 41.89 3.00 4.87
N ASN A 45 40.63 2.84 4.42
CA ASN A 45 39.89 1.55 4.31
C ASN A 45 38.43 1.79 3.82
N LYS A 46 37.59 0.85 3.34
CA LYS A 46 37.65 -0.39 2.52
C LYS A 46 36.22 -0.70 1.97
N GLY A 47 35.33 0.29 2.04
CA GLY A 47 33.98 0.21 1.49
C GLY A 47 33.98 0.74 0.06
N ILE A 48 33.04 0.31 -0.76
CA ILE A 48 32.81 0.89 -2.10
C ILE A 48 31.33 1.21 -2.17
N CYS A 49 30.98 2.44 -2.55
CA CYS A 49 29.59 2.79 -2.80
C CYS A 49 29.34 2.78 -4.30
N ILE A 50 28.43 1.92 -4.72
CA ILE A 50 28.09 1.72 -6.12
C ILE A 50 26.76 2.41 -6.38
N LEU A 51 26.76 3.39 -7.30
CA LEU A 51 25.54 4.01 -7.81
C LEU A 51 25.03 3.25 -9.02
N LYS A 52 23.82 2.73 -8.95
CA LYS A 52 23.15 2.07 -10.06
C LYS A 52 21.93 2.88 -10.50
N LYS A 53 21.81 3.10 -11.81
CA LYS A 53 20.55 3.55 -12.41
C LYS A 53 19.54 2.42 -12.29
N VAL A 54 18.33 2.75 -11.85
CA VAL A 54 17.21 1.81 -11.89
C VAL A 54 16.54 2.00 -13.25
N ASN A 55 16.73 1.04 -14.16
CA ASN A 55 16.20 1.13 -15.52
C ASN A 55 14.67 1.10 -15.53
N GLU A 56 14.06 1.93 -16.37
CA GLU A 56 12.60 2.00 -16.58
C GLU A 56 12.07 0.96 -17.58
N SER A 57 12.96 0.40 -18.41
CA SER A 57 12.58 -0.53 -19.47
C SER A 57 13.46 -1.78 -19.43
N GLY A 58 12.92 -2.85 -18.85
CA GLY A 58 13.27 -4.23 -19.18
C GLY A 58 14.61 -4.75 -18.64
N ALA A 59 14.61 -5.27 -17.41
CA ALA A 59 15.53 -6.34 -17.01
C ALA A 59 14.84 -7.21 -15.96
N THR A 60 15.02 -8.52 -16.09
CA THR A 60 14.28 -9.62 -15.45
C THR A 60 14.41 -9.76 -13.94
N ASP A 61 15.07 -8.82 -13.26
CA ASP A 61 15.06 -8.68 -11.80
C ASP A 61 14.35 -7.38 -11.38
N ASN A 62 13.10 -7.30 -11.81
CA ASN A 62 11.94 -6.68 -11.16
C ASN A 62 12.23 -5.57 -10.13
N ARG A 63 12.37 -4.32 -10.59
CA ARG A 63 12.12 -3.08 -9.80
C ARG A 63 12.05 -1.86 -10.75
N ASP A 64 11.05 -1.79 -11.64
CA ASP A 64 10.78 -0.55 -12.39
C ASP A 64 10.55 0.60 -11.38
N CYS A 65 11.11 1.79 -11.62
CA CYS A 65 10.87 2.98 -10.79
C CYS A 65 9.36 3.24 -10.57
N LYS A 66 8.58 2.88 -11.58
CA LYS A 66 7.12 2.99 -11.63
C LYS A 66 6.36 1.94 -10.82
N THR A 67 6.89 0.73 -10.66
CA THR A 67 6.26 -0.35 -9.87
C THR A 67 6.85 -0.51 -8.48
N LEU A 68 7.90 0.27 -8.18
CA LEU A 68 8.57 0.27 -6.89
C LEU A 68 7.59 0.68 -5.77
N SER A 69 7.04 -0.31 -5.08
CA SER A 69 6.29 -0.07 -3.85
C SER A 69 7.29 0.10 -2.71
N LEU A 70 7.63 1.36 -2.41
CA LEU A 70 8.44 1.70 -1.26
C LEU A 70 7.61 1.47 0.00
N ARG A 71 7.87 0.36 0.70
CA ARG A 71 7.25 0.03 1.99
C ARG A 71 8.35 -0.15 3.03
N GLY A 72 8.26 0.61 4.11
CA GLY A 72 9.19 0.56 5.23
C GLY A 72 8.58 1.22 6.46
N ASN A 73 9.19 0.98 7.62
CA ASN A 73 8.77 1.67 8.84
C ASN A 73 9.40 3.07 8.84
N SER A 74 8.71 4.05 9.40
CA SER A 74 9.19 5.44 9.54
C SER A 74 10.27 5.60 10.62
N ASN A 75 10.83 4.51 11.13
CA ASN A 75 11.86 4.56 12.17
C ASN A 75 13.20 4.93 11.54
N ASP A 76 13.80 6.03 12.00
CA ASP A 76 15.07 6.64 11.58
C ASP A 76 16.31 5.78 11.88
N ALA A 77 16.14 4.48 12.05
CA ALA A 77 17.17 3.60 12.58
C ALA A 77 18.32 3.33 11.60
N LEU A 78 18.14 3.58 10.30
CA LEU A 78 19.13 3.20 9.28
C LEU A 78 20.00 4.34 8.76
N GLY A 79 19.67 5.59 9.08
CA GLY A 79 20.47 6.75 8.68
C GLY A 79 19.67 8.05 8.73
N THR A 80 20.39 9.17 8.65
CA THR A 80 19.82 10.52 8.62
C THR A 80 20.07 11.14 7.25
N ILE A 81 19.07 11.83 6.73
CA ILE A 81 19.10 12.47 5.43
C ILE A 81 18.97 13.98 5.63
N LYS A 82 19.85 14.75 5.01
CA LYS A 82 19.76 16.21 4.94
C LYS A 82 19.80 16.67 3.49
N LEU A 83 18.94 17.63 3.15
CA LEU A 83 18.92 18.26 1.84
C LEU A 83 19.44 19.69 1.97
N LYS A 84 20.38 20.07 1.11
CA LYS A 84 20.94 21.42 1.07
C LYS A 84 20.91 21.95 -0.37
N PRO A 85 20.27 23.09 -0.64
CA PRO A 85 20.34 23.72 -1.95
C PRO A 85 21.74 24.29 -2.16
N TYR A 86 22.19 24.28 -3.41
CA TYR A 86 23.41 24.95 -3.82
C TYR A 86 23.26 25.47 -5.26
N HIS A 87 24.10 26.45 -5.59
CA HIS A 87 24.14 27.05 -6.90
C HIS A 87 24.88 26.13 -7.88
N HIS A 88 24.22 25.75 -8.98
CA HIS A 88 24.85 25.04 -10.07
C HIS A 88 24.89 25.91 -11.33
N GLY A 89 26.06 25.99 -11.95
CA GLY A 89 26.29 26.75 -13.18
C GLY A 89 27.77 27.10 -13.33
N THR A 90 28.30 26.94 -14.54
CA THR A 90 29.57 27.54 -14.99
C THR A 90 29.31 28.91 -15.62
N GLN A 91 30.34 29.76 -15.74
CA GLN A 91 30.21 31.13 -16.26
C GLN A 91 29.56 31.23 -17.67
N GLU A 92 29.55 30.14 -18.44
CA GLU A 92 29.03 30.09 -19.81
C GLU A 92 27.70 29.32 -19.95
N THR A 93 27.17 28.75 -18.86
CA THR A 93 26.02 27.81 -18.89
C THR A 93 24.81 28.34 -18.14
N SER A 94 23.65 27.71 -18.36
CA SER A 94 22.43 27.99 -17.61
C SER A 94 22.64 27.81 -16.10
N HIS A 95 22.28 28.85 -15.35
CA HIS A 95 22.31 28.90 -13.90
C HIS A 95 21.03 28.33 -13.31
N PHE A 96 21.13 27.45 -12.31
CA PHE A 96 19.95 26.91 -11.63
C PHE A 96 20.24 26.36 -10.23
N THR A 97 19.16 26.14 -9.49
CA THR A 97 19.19 25.53 -8.15
C THR A 97 19.35 24.03 -8.26
N ALA A 98 20.37 23.49 -7.60
CA ALA A 98 20.59 22.06 -7.42
C ALA A 98 20.59 21.70 -5.93
N TYR A 99 20.56 20.41 -5.62
CA TYR A 99 20.47 19.92 -4.24
C TYR A 99 21.53 18.87 -3.95
N ASN A 100 22.23 19.06 -2.85
CA ASN A 100 23.08 18.03 -2.26
C ASN A 100 22.26 17.27 -1.22
N LEU A 101 22.16 15.96 -1.44
CA LEU A 101 21.59 15.01 -0.51
C LEU A 101 22.71 14.41 0.33
N THR A 102 22.76 14.74 1.62
CA THR A 102 23.74 14.20 2.54
C THR A 102 23.13 13.08 3.38
N PHE A 103 23.67 11.89 3.24
CA PHE A 103 23.45 10.78 4.16
C PHE A 103 24.47 10.84 5.29
N SER A 104 24.01 10.63 6.52
CA SER A 104 24.85 10.57 7.71
C SER A 104 24.37 9.45 8.62
N ASN A 105 25.22 9.01 9.55
CA ASN A 105 24.92 7.89 10.45
C ASN A 105 24.47 6.63 9.70
N ILE A 106 25.11 6.35 8.56
CA ILE A 106 24.72 5.31 7.62
C ILE A 106 24.84 3.94 8.30
N LYS A 107 23.72 3.23 8.39
CA LYS A 107 23.63 1.86 8.90
C LYS A 107 22.99 0.91 7.88
N TRP A 108 22.60 1.42 6.71
CA TRP A 108 22.05 0.64 5.60
C TRP A 108 23.14 0.09 4.69
N THR A 109 22.82 -1.01 4.01
CA THR A 109 23.67 -1.62 2.97
C THR A 109 23.19 -1.27 1.56
N SER A 110 21.91 -0.93 1.41
CA SER A 110 21.39 -0.38 0.15
C SER A 110 20.35 0.72 0.41
N ALA A 111 20.31 1.70 -0.49
CA ALA A 111 19.28 2.74 -0.48
C ALA A 111 18.69 2.91 -1.87
N VAL A 112 17.37 3.05 -1.98
CA VAL A 112 16.69 3.39 -3.24
C VAL A 112 16.03 4.74 -3.07
N LEU A 113 16.37 5.67 -3.94
CA LEU A 113 15.83 7.01 -4.01
C LEU A 113 14.83 7.06 -5.15
N ARG A 114 13.69 7.69 -4.91
CA ARG A 114 12.71 8.04 -5.91
C ARG A 114 12.35 9.50 -5.77
N TYR A 115 12.47 10.23 -6.87
CA TYR A 115 11.98 11.60 -6.96
C TYR A 115 10.75 11.62 -7.84
N THR A 116 9.77 12.41 -7.43
CA THR A 116 8.58 12.70 -8.22
C THR A 116 8.30 14.20 -8.16
N TRP A 117 7.99 14.80 -9.30
CA TRP A 117 7.62 16.21 -9.39
C TRP A 117 6.50 16.38 -10.41
N GLU A 118 5.82 17.51 -10.36
CA GLU A 118 4.81 17.87 -11.33
C GLU A 118 5.11 19.25 -11.91
N GLU A 119 5.20 19.33 -13.23
CA GLU A 119 5.41 20.58 -13.96
C GLU A 119 4.35 20.70 -15.07
N LYS A 120 3.53 21.75 -15.03
CA LYS A 120 2.51 22.05 -16.06
C LYS A 120 1.61 20.84 -16.37
N GLY A 121 1.18 20.12 -15.33
CA GLY A 121 0.32 18.93 -15.44
C GLY A 121 1.02 17.68 -15.97
N LYS A 122 2.36 17.70 -16.10
CA LYS A 122 3.16 16.52 -16.42
C LYS A 122 3.90 16.07 -15.18
N GLU A 123 3.65 14.82 -14.79
CA GLU A 123 4.37 14.17 -13.71
C GLU A 123 5.71 13.64 -14.23
N GLY A 124 6.81 14.06 -13.61
CA GLY A 124 8.13 13.51 -13.84
C GLY A 124 8.57 12.62 -12.69
N LYS A 125 9.30 11.55 -12.99
CA LYS A 125 9.85 10.61 -11.99
C LYS A 125 11.25 10.17 -12.40
N PHE A 126 12.09 9.85 -11.42
CA PHE A 126 13.27 9.00 -11.65
C PHE A 126 13.68 8.31 -10.35
N CYS A 127 14.45 7.23 -10.48
CA CYS A 127 14.96 6.46 -9.35
C CYS A 127 16.47 6.18 -9.45
N ARG A 128 17.13 6.11 -8.28
CA ARG A 128 18.55 5.74 -8.14
C ARG A 128 18.71 4.72 -7.03
N LYS A 129 19.63 3.76 -7.20
CA LYS A 129 19.96 2.77 -6.19
C LYS A 129 21.42 2.93 -5.77
N PHE A 130 21.65 3.00 -4.47
CA PHE A 130 22.95 2.95 -3.83
C PHE A 130 23.12 1.57 -3.23
N GLU A 131 24.28 0.97 -3.46
CA GLU A 131 24.72 -0.25 -2.78
C GLU A 131 26.06 0.02 -2.13
N ILE A 132 26.18 -0.31 -0.85
CA ILE A 132 27.44 -0.24 -0.12
C ILE A 132 27.98 -1.65 -0.02
N VAL A 133 29.18 -1.84 -0.56
CA VAL A 133 29.96 -3.07 -0.44
C VAL A 133 31.01 -2.85 0.65
N GLY A 134 30.98 -3.68 1.70
CA GLY A 134 31.86 -3.56 2.86
C GLY A 134 31.23 -2.79 4.04
N ASP A 135 32.02 -2.58 5.09
CA ASP A 135 31.57 -1.90 6.31
C ASP A 135 31.74 -0.38 6.20
N VAL A 136 30.69 0.37 6.56
CA VAL A 136 30.75 1.83 6.68
C VAL A 136 31.25 2.19 8.06
N LEU A 137 32.36 2.93 8.13
CA LEU A 137 32.85 3.45 9.39
C LEU A 137 31.84 4.43 10.01
N PRO A 138 31.61 4.38 11.34
CA PRO A 138 30.78 5.35 12.03
C PRO A 138 31.22 6.80 11.74
N GLY A 139 30.26 7.71 11.58
CA GLY A 139 30.53 9.12 11.35
C GLY A 139 30.81 9.51 9.89
N LYS A 140 30.96 8.54 8.97
CA LYS A 140 31.08 8.83 7.54
C LYS A 140 29.76 9.39 6.97
N LYS A 141 29.91 10.25 5.98
CA LYS A 141 28.81 10.88 5.24
C LYS A 141 28.92 10.46 3.78
N LEU A 142 27.78 10.26 3.14
CA LEU A 142 27.70 10.10 1.69
C LEU A 142 26.99 11.32 1.14
N PHE A 143 27.66 12.02 0.23
CA PHE A 143 27.08 13.13 -0.51
C PHE A 143 26.60 12.62 -1.86
N TYR A 144 25.36 12.91 -2.18
CA TYR A 144 24.82 12.71 -3.50
C TYR A 144 24.43 14.06 -4.05
N ASP A 145 25.29 14.57 -4.93
CA ASP A 145 24.95 15.71 -5.74
C ASP A 145 24.01 15.27 -6.85
N CYS A 146 22.89 15.95 -6.99
CA CYS A 146 22.13 15.80 -8.20
C CYS A 146 21.70 17.13 -8.80
N ASN A 147 22.22 17.32 -10.00
CA ASN A 147 21.79 18.27 -10.97
C ASN A 147 20.46 17.80 -11.61
N PHE A 148 19.40 17.81 -10.80
CA PHE A 148 18.17 17.07 -11.10
C PHE A 148 17.39 17.56 -12.33
N PHE A 149 17.63 18.76 -12.87
CA PHE A 149 16.57 19.44 -13.61
C PHE A 149 16.97 20.35 -14.77
N GLY A 150 18.26 20.48 -15.11
CA GLY A 150 18.69 21.32 -16.24
C GLY A 150 18.09 22.74 -16.24
N GLY A 151 17.75 23.27 -15.06
CA GLY A 151 17.10 24.56 -14.84
C GLY A 151 15.58 24.65 -14.92
N ASN A 152 14.85 23.64 -15.40
CA ASN A 152 13.43 23.82 -15.77
C ASN A 152 12.40 23.65 -14.64
N VAL A 153 12.78 23.26 -13.43
CA VAL A 153 11.79 22.94 -12.37
C VAL A 153 11.76 23.95 -11.22
N GLN A 154 12.26 25.16 -11.41
CA GLN A 154 12.13 26.20 -10.40
C GLN A 154 10.67 26.36 -9.98
N ASN A 155 10.44 26.59 -8.68
CA ASN A 155 9.11 26.69 -8.07
C ASN A 155 8.22 25.43 -8.14
N THR A 156 8.73 24.29 -8.60
CA THR A 156 7.99 23.03 -8.58
C THR A 156 8.04 22.38 -7.21
N VAL A 157 7.01 21.59 -6.90
CA VAL A 157 6.98 20.74 -5.72
C VAL A 157 7.65 19.41 -6.08
N VAL A 158 8.65 19.03 -5.28
CA VAL A 158 9.38 17.77 -5.42
C VAL A 158 9.11 16.93 -4.19
N LYS A 159 8.72 15.66 -4.42
CA LYS A 159 8.66 14.63 -3.38
C LYS A 159 9.86 13.71 -3.58
N LEU A 160 10.61 13.49 -2.51
CA LEU A 160 11.75 12.60 -2.44
C LEU A 160 11.43 11.47 -1.47
N GLU A 161 11.46 10.24 -1.96
CA GLU A 161 11.31 9.05 -1.15
C GLU A 161 12.61 8.26 -1.15
N VAL A 162 13.05 7.85 0.03
CA VAL A 162 14.31 7.14 0.23
C VAL A 162 14.07 5.91 1.08
N MET A 163 14.20 4.74 0.47
CA MET A 163 14.10 3.46 1.17
C MET A 163 15.49 2.92 1.44
N MET A 164 15.84 2.87 2.71
CA MET A 164 17.10 2.33 3.21
C MET A 164 16.87 0.89 3.69
N GLU A 165 17.76 -0.03 3.33
CA GLU A 165 17.67 -1.45 3.69
C GLU A 165 18.97 -1.94 4.35
N ARG A 166 18.84 -2.75 5.41
CA ARG A 166 19.94 -3.51 6.03
C ARG A 166 19.45 -4.92 6.36
N GLY A 167 19.83 -5.91 5.56
CA GLY A 167 19.29 -7.26 5.70
C GLY A 167 17.76 -7.27 5.57
N LYS A 168 17.05 -7.64 6.65
CA LYS A 168 15.57 -7.63 6.70
C LYS A 168 14.96 -6.29 7.15
N GLN A 169 15.77 -5.37 7.66
CA GLN A 169 15.28 -4.08 8.15
C GLN A 169 15.10 -3.10 6.98
N ARG A 170 13.96 -2.39 6.97
CA ARG A 170 13.63 -1.35 5.99
C ARG A 170 13.19 -0.08 6.69
N SER A 171 13.75 1.05 6.28
CA SER A 171 13.36 2.38 6.72
C SER A 171 12.97 3.20 5.51
N LEU A 172 11.81 3.86 5.55
CA LEU A 172 11.34 4.73 4.48
C LEU A 172 11.31 6.17 4.97
N LYS A 173 12.02 7.03 4.24
CA LYS A 173 11.93 8.48 4.39
C LYS A 173 11.15 9.09 3.24
N LYS A 174 10.17 9.93 3.53
CA LYS A 174 9.41 10.72 2.55
C LYS A 174 9.62 12.20 2.86
N LEU A 175 10.21 12.95 1.94
CA LEU A 175 10.48 14.38 2.08
C LEU A 175 9.72 15.13 0.98
N THR A 176 9.17 16.30 1.28
CA THR A 176 8.54 17.19 0.28
C THR A 176 9.09 18.60 0.41
N PHE A 177 9.38 19.24 -0.71
CA PHE A 177 9.92 20.60 -0.73
C PHE A 177 9.59 21.31 -2.04
N LYS A 178 9.63 22.63 -2.00
CA LYS A 178 9.50 23.48 -3.18
C LYS A 178 10.90 23.85 -3.67
N VAL A 179 11.15 23.70 -4.97
CA VAL A 179 12.43 24.09 -5.55
C VAL A 179 12.54 25.61 -5.54
N GLN A 180 13.52 26.14 -4.81
CA GLN A 180 13.73 27.59 -4.77
C GLN A 180 14.24 28.12 -6.13
N PRO A 181 13.80 29.32 -6.53
CA PRO A 181 14.42 30.04 -7.64
C PRO A 181 15.91 30.22 -7.41
N TYR A 182 16.65 30.23 -8.50
CA TYR A 182 18.10 30.42 -8.48
C TYR A 182 18.49 31.74 -7.80
N GLU A 183 17.75 32.80 -8.13
CA GLU A 183 18.01 34.17 -7.69
C GLU A 183 17.91 34.29 -6.17
N SER A 184 17.00 33.54 -5.54
CA SER A 184 16.85 33.48 -4.09
C SER A 184 18.10 32.92 -3.40
N LEU A 185 18.72 31.91 -4.02
CA LEU A 185 19.93 31.28 -3.49
C LEU A 185 21.18 32.12 -3.78
N GLU A 186 21.23 32.77 -4.93
CA GLU A 186 22.31 33.70 -5.26
C GLU A 186 22.37 34.85 -4.24
N GLN A 187 21.21 35.39 -3.85
CA GLN A 187 21.12 36.40 -2.80
C GLN A 187 21.71 35.89 -1.48
N GLU A 188 21.46 34.64 -1.07
CA GLU A 188 22.04 34.04 0.13
C GLU A 188 23.59 34.04 0.12
N MET A 189 24.19 33.90 -1.06
CA MET A 189 25.64 33.79 -1.19
C MET A 189 26.37 35.13 -1.13
N ARG A 190 25.69 36.23 -1.51
CA ARG A 190 26.28 37.57 -1.54
C ARG A 190 26.73 38.00 -0.13
N ARG A 191 27.91 38.63 -0.03
CA ARG A 191 28.45 39.10 1.26
C ARG A 191 27.56 40.16 1.91
N ASP A 192 26.94 41.00 1.09
CA ASP A 192 26.08 42.11 1.51
C ASP A 192 24.59 41.77 1.40
N ALA A 193 24.25 40.48 1.47
CA ALA A 193 22.86 40.02 1.40
C ALA A 193 22.03 40.65 2.52
N ASP A 194 20.97 41.37 2.14
CA ASP A 194 20.03 41.90 3.11
C ASP A 194 19.26 40.73 3.75
N THR A 195 19.26 40.70 5.08
CA THR A 195 18.50 39.70 5.83
C THR A 195 16.99 39.83 5.57
N ALA A 196 16.52 41.02 5.18
CA ALA A 196 15.11 41.24 4.88
C ALA A 196 14.64 40.54 3.59
N SER A 197 15.51 40.36 2.60
CA SER A 197 15.18 39.71 1.32
C SER A 197 15.59 38.24 1.24
N TRP A 198 16.21 37.71 2.29
CA TRP A 198 16.67 36.33 2.30
C TRP A 198 15.50 35.34 2.45
N GLN A 199 15.47 34.34 1.56
CA GLN A 199 14.48 33.26 1.59
C GLN A 199 15.10 31.97 2.11
N VAL A 200 14.57 31.47 3.23
CA VAL A 200 15.05 30.22 3.81
C VAL A 200 14.64 29.01 2.99
N PHE A 201 15.56 28.07 2.83
CA PHE A 201 15.19 26.77 2.29
C PHE A 201 14.53 25.92 3.37
N ALA A 202 13.41 25.27 3.06
CA ALA A 202 12.76 24.34 3.97
C ALA A 202 12.19 23.13 3.24
N TYR A 203 12.22 21.98 3.91
CA TYR A 203 11.56 20.76 3.46
C TYR A 203 10.82 20.10 4.63
N VAL A 204 9.79 19.33 4.32
CA VAL A 204 9.00 18.64 5.32
C VAL A 204 9.20 17.14 5.20
N ASP A 205 9.59 16.52 6.31
CA ASP A 205 9.59 15.08 6.46
C ASP A 205 8.15 14.62 6.77
N ILE A 206 7.59 13.88 5.82
CA ILE A 206 6.24 13.29 5.86
C ILE A 206 6.30 11.77 5.98
N SER A 207 7.43 11.22 6.43
CA SER A 207 7.63 9.75 6.58
C SER A 207 6.67 9.13 7.58
N SER A 208 6.30 9.90 8.60
CA SER A 208 5.37 9.47 9.65
C SER A 208 3.98 10.02 9.39
N GLU A 209 2.97 9.16 9.45
CA GLU A 209 1.56 9.59 9.40
C GLU A 209 1.21 10.46 10.61
N LYS A 210 1.81 10.17 11.77
CA LYS A 210 1.52 10.82 13.06
C LYS A 210 2.31 12.10 13.31
N THR A 211 3.44 12.28 12.65
CA THR A 211 4.34 13.41 12.90
C THR A 211 4.82 13.99 11.58
N LYS A 212 4.83 15.31 11.48
CA LYS A 212 5.39 16.07 10.36
C LYS A 212 6.57 16.88 10.88
N ILE A 213 7.75 16.74 10.27
CA ILE A 213 8.96 17.43 10.75
C ILE A 213 9.41 18.43 9.71
N VAL A 214 9.31 19.71 10.03
CA VAL A 214 9.82 20.80 9.19
C VAL A 214 11.31 20.93 9.44
N ASN A 215 12.10 20.80 8.39
CA ASN A 215 13.55 20.99 8.38
C ASN A 215 13.86 22.33 7.73
N ILE A 216 14.54 23.21 8.46
CA ILE A 216 14.92 24.54 7.98
C ILE A 216 16.42 24.53 7.66
N GLY A 217 16.74 24.79 6.39
CA GLY A 217 18.09 25.08 5.93
C GLY A 217 18.51 26.46 6.43
N TYR A 218 19.64 26.51 7.14
CA TYR A 218 20.16 27.73 7.76
C TYR A 218 21.62 27.94 7.36
N ASN A 219 21.94 29.19 7.06
CA ASN A 219 23.28 29.65 6.76
C ASN A 219 23.80 30.52 7.91
N ASN A 220 24.94 30.14 8.47
CA ASN A 220 25.55 30.82 9.62
C ASN A 220 26.02 32.25 9.32
N LYS A 221 26.08 32.67 8.05
CA LYS A 221 26.42 34.04 7.63
C LYS A 221 25.50 35.11 8.23
N PHE A 222 24.24 34.79 8.49
CA PHE A 222 23.25 35.76 9.00
C PHE A 222 23.23 35.89 10.53
N GLY A 223 24.14 35.20 11.23
CA GLY A 223 24.14 35.09 12.69
C GLY A 223 22.97 34.24 13.21
N PRO A 224 22.87 34.01 14.52
CA PRO A 224 21.84 33.16 15.10
C PRO A 224 20.45 33.68 14.75
N LEU A 225 19.77 32.97 13.85
CA LEU A 225 18.42 33.29 13.43
C LEU A 225 17.43 32.46 14.24
N GLN A 226 16.38 33.16 14.69
CA GLN A 226 15.19 32.54 15.23
C GLN A 226 14.17 32.38 14.11
N PHE A 227 13.40 31.29 14.12
CA PHE A 227 12.34 31.06 13.16
C PHE A 227 10.99 30.92 13.85
N LYS A 228 10.00 31.60 13.30
CA LYS A 228 8.58 31.37 13.57
C LYS A 228 8.06 30.40 12.52
N VAL A 229 7.56 29.25 12.95
CA VAL A 229 6.95 28.25 12.06
C VAL A 229 5.47 28.16 12.38
N THR A 230 4.64 28.46 11.38
CA THR A 230 3.19 28.49 11.48
C THR A 230 2.61 27.40 10.59
N ALA A 231 1.82 26.49 11.16
CA ALA A 231 1.03 25.55 10.36
C ALA A 231 -0.26 26.25 9.91
N ASN A 232 -0.46 26.40 8.60
CA ASN A 232 -1.67 26.97 8.03
C ASN A 232 -2.53 25.86 7.40
N GLY A 233 -3.75 25.70 7.91
CA GLY A 233 -4.74 24.77 7.37
C GLY A 233 -5.54 25.37 6.22
N SER A 234 -6.41 24.58 5.59
CA SER A 234 -7.27 24.99 4.46
C SER A 234 -8.23 26.16 4.74
N SER A 235 -8.36 26.62 5.98
CA SER A 235 -9.27 27.71 6.39
C SER A 235 -8.55 28.97 6.88
N ASP A 236 -7.26 29.14 6.56
CA ASP A 236 -6.40 30.27 6.98
C ASP A 236 -6.30 30.47 8.50
N ASN A 237 -6.72 29.46 9.27
CA ASN A 237 -6.58 29.46 10.71
C ASN A 237 -5.18 28.96 11.07
N ILE A 238 -4.46 29.78 11.84
CA ILE A 238 -3.18 29.40 12.46
C ILE A 238 -3.45 28.23 13.41
N VAL A 239 -3.00 27.05 13.03
CA VAL A 239 -3.30 25.82 13.79
C VAL A 239 -2.31 25.63 14.94
N LYS A 240 -1.04 25.96 14.71
CA LYS A 240 0.02 25.87 15.71
C LYS A 240 1.21 26.76 15.34
N MET A 241 1.79 27.40 16.34
CA MET A 241 3.00 28.20 16.23
C MET A 241 4.09 27.56 17.09
N SER A 242 5.30 27.43 16.53
CA SER A 242 6.48 27.11 17.33
C SER A 242 7.04 28.36 17.98
N ASP A 243 7.54 28.25 19.22
CA ASP A 243 8.40 29.27 19.83
C ASP A 243 9.66 29.48 18.97
N ASN A 244 10.30 30.63 19.14
CA ASN A 244 11.48 31.05 18.38
C ASN A 244 12.58 29.98 18.36
N VAL A 245 12.72 29.30 17.23
CA VAL A 245 13.64 28.16 17.07
C VAL A 245 14.99 28.62 16.52
N THR A 246 16.11 28.24 17.14
CA THR A 246 17.46 28.71 16.76
C THR A 246 18.23 27.73 15.87
N GLY A 247 18.70 28.19 14.70
CA GLY A 247 19.61 27.43 13.82
C GLY A 247 18.92 26.41 12.89
N SER A 248 19.68 25.45 12.35
CA SER A 248 19.15 24.37 11.49
C SER A 248 18.33 23.40 12.32
N THR A 249 17.03 23.63 12.42
CA THR A 249 16.21 22.93 13.43
C THR A 249 15.09 22.11 12.81
N LEU A 250 14.78 21.04 13.54
CA LEU A 250 13.67 20.13 13.32
C LEU A 250 12.49 20.62 14.15
N VAL A 251 11.42 21.09 13.49
CA VAL A 251 10.18 21.45 14.18
C VAL A 251 9.17 20.34 13.94
N ALA A 252 8.83 19.61 15.00
CA ALA A 252 7.91 18.48 14.94
C ALA A 252 6.48 18.92 15.26
N PHE A 253 5.56 18.59 14.36
CA PHE A 253 4.12 18.79 14.53
C PHE A 253 3.43 17.43 14.61
N GLN A 254 2.61 17.23 15.64
CA GLN A 254 1.77 16.04 15.76
C GLN A 254 0.57 16.18 14.83
N SER A 255 0.26 15.14 14.07
CA SER A 255 -0.84 15.15 13.11
C SER A 255 -2.22 15.28 13.76
N SER A 256 -2.37 14.91 15.04
CA SER A 256 -3.59 15.18 15.82
C SER A 256 -3.92 16.67 15.87
N ASP A 257 -2.89 17.50 15.77
CA ASP A 257 -2.98 18.95 15.89
C ASP A 257 -3.02 19.61 14.49
N LEU A 258 -3.06 18.85 13.40
CA LEU A 258 -3.00 19.40 12.04
C LEU A 258 -4.31 19.11 11.30
N TYR A 259 -5.01 20.16 10.89
CA TYR A 259 -6.11 20.07 9.95
C TYR A 259 -5.55 20.02 8.52
N LEU A 260 -5.54 18.82 7.93
CA LEU A 260 -5.08 18.61 6.57
C LEU A 260 -6.19 19.00 5.56
N PRO A 261 -5.84 19.54 4.38
CA PRO A 261 -4.48 19.79 3.91
C PRO A 261 -3.80 20.97 4.62
N VAL A 262 -2.49 20.87 4.84
CA VAL A 262 -1.71 21.84 5.61
C VAL A 262 -0.46 22.25 4.87
N ASN A 263 -0.06 23.51 4.99
CA ASN A 263 1.29 23.94 4.66
C ASN A 263 1.93 24.61 5.89
N PHE A 264 3.25 24.73 5.86
CA PHE A 264 4.02 25.43 6.89
C PHE A 264 4.60 26.70 6.32
N ILE A 265 4.37 27.82 7.01
CA ILE A 265 4.94 29.13 6.75
C ILE A 265 6.11 29.31 7.72
N ILE A 266 7.31 29.46 7.18
CA ILE A 266 8.54 29.71 7.94
C ILE A 266 8.91 31.17 7.77
N GLN A 267 9.04 31.89 8.88
CA GLN A 267 9.40 33.30 8.90
C GLN A 267 10.63 33.51 9.79
N PRO A 268 11.74 34.05 9.25
CA PRO A 268 12.86 34.49 10.07
C PRO A 268 12.44 35.61 11.02
N VAL A 269 12.93 35.57 12.25
CA VAL A 269 12.78 36.61 13.26
C VAL A 269 14.16 37.24 13.45
N ASN A 270 14.34 38.43 12.87
CA ASN A 270 15.59 39.19 12.98
C ASN A 270 15.30 40.69 13.13
N GLY A 271 15.93 41.34 14.10
CA GLY A 271 15.80 42.78 14.34
C GLY A 271 16.30 43.67 13.20
N LYS A 272 17.00 43.11 12.21
CA LYS A 272 17.41 43.82 10.99
C LYS A 272 16.27 44.03 9.99
N CYS A 273 15.20 43.26 10.06
CA CYS A 273 14.04 43.43 9.18
C CYS A 273 13.25 44.68 9.63
N LYS A 274 13.01 45.62 8.71
CA LYS A 274 12.17 46.81 8.95
C LYS A 274 10.69 46.41 8.94
N GLY A 275 10.29 45.55 9.86
CA GLY A 275 8.99 44.89 9.92
C GLY A 275 9.14 43.37 9.86
N GLU A 276 8.30 42.71 9.07
CA GLU A 276 8.31 41.27 8.91
C GLU A 276 9.32 40.83 7.85
N CYS A 277 10.22 39.90 8.20
CA CYS A 277 11.12 39.27 7.22
C CYS A 277 10.31 38.42 6.23
N GLN A 278 10.87 38.22 5.03
CA GLN A 278 10.22 37.41 4.00
C GLN A 278 9.97 35.98 4.51
N SER A 279 8.71 35.54 4.40
CA SER A 279 8.30 34.20 4.76
C SER A 279 8.41 33.24 3.57
N VAL A 280 8.62 31.96 3.88
CA VAL A 280 8.64 30.88 2.90
C VAL A 280 7.57 29.86 3.25
N THR A 281 6.74 29.54 2.27
CA THR A 281 5.67 28.55 2.41
C THR A 281 6.11 27.22 1.80
N THR A 282 6.04 26.17 2.60
CA THR A 282 6.27 24.79 2.14
C THR A 282 5.14 24.31 1.22
N PRO A 283 5.35 23.25 0.43
CA PRO A 283 4.26 22.65 -0.34
C PRO A 283 3.08 22.26 0.54
N ILE A 284 1.88 22.28 -0.04
CA ILE A 284 0.69 21.73 0.60
C ILE A 284 0.91 20.23 0.80
N ILE A 285 0.71 19.79 2.03
CA ILE A 285 0.75 18.40 2.44
C ILE A 285 -0.69 17.97 2.59
N ASP A 286 -1.14 17.15 1.65
CA ASP A 286 -2.41 16.47 1.75
C ASP A 286 -2.24 15.20 2.59
N ASN A 287 -3.32 14.76 3.24
CA ASN A 287 -3.40 13.35 3.59
C ASN A 287 -3.32 12.58 2.27
N GLU A 288 -2.33 11.70 2.11
CA GLU A 288 -2.58 10.52 1.30
C GLU A 288 -3.87 9.94 1.91
N PRO A 289 -4.99 9.89 1.15
CA PRO A 289 -6.20 9.32 1.70
C PRO A 289 -5.77 7.96 2.27
N PRO A 290 -6.16 7.63 3.52
CA PRO A 290 -5.92 6.30 4.03
C PRO A 290 -6.35 5.35 2.91
N SER A 291 -5.62 4.28 2.69
CA SER A 291 -5.97 3.33 1.64
C SER A 291 -7.27 2.58 2.03
N TYR A 292 -8.36 3.30 2.34
CA TYR A 292 -9.74 2.88 2.28
C TYR A 292 -10.05 2.24 0.94
N SER A 293 -9.28 2.57 -0.10
CA SER A 293 -9.21 1.79 -1.32
C SER A 293 -9.10 0.30 -1.03
N PHE A 294 -8.17 -0.16 -0.18
CA PHE A 294 -8.05 -1.58 0.19
C PHE A 294 -9.28 -2.11 0.96
N VAL A 295 -9.84 -1.31 1.87
CA VAL A 295 -11.01 -1.72 2.67
C VAL A 295 -12.26 -1.82 1.78
N ILE A 296 -12.50 -0.84 0.93
CA ILE A 296 -13.60 -0.82 -0.05
C ILE A 296 -13.41 -1.95 -1.06
N PHE A 297 -12.20 -2.14 -1.59
CA PHE A 297 -11.86 -3.25 -2.49
C PHE A 297 -11.92 -4.62 -1.82
N SER A 298 -11.86 -4.72 -0.49
CA SER A 298 -12.04 -5.99 0.22
C SER A 298 -13.50 -6.26 0.59
N ILE A 299 -14.25 -5.23 0.98
CA ILE A 299 -15.65 -5.37 1.44
C ILE A 299 -16.60 -5.63 0.27
N ILE A 300 -16.45 -4.92 -0.85
CA ILE A 300 -17.36 -5.05 -1.99
C ILE A 300 -17.35 -6.48 -2.58
N PRO A 301 -16.19 -7.12 -2.86
CA PRO A 301 -16.18 -8.49 -3.35
C PRO A 301 -16.70 -9.49 -2.32
N PHE A 302 -16.41 -9.28 -1.04
CA PHE A 302 -16.91 -10.15 0.03
C PHE A 302 -18.44 -10.12 0.12
N LEU A 303 -19.05 -8.93 0.06
CA LEU A 303 -20.50 -8.78 0.01
C LEU A 303 -21.10 -9.40 -1.26
N LEU A 304 -20.44 -9.26 -2.41
CA LEU A 304 -20.84 -9.93 -3.65
C LEU A 304 -20.80 -11.45 -3.54
N VAL A 305 -19.76 -12.03 -2.94
CA VAL A 305 -19.66 -13.48 -2.70
C VAL A 305 -20.75 -13.95 -1.75
N LEU A 306 -21.02 -13.22 -0.66
CA LEU A 306 -22.12 -13.52 0.25
C LEU A 306 -23.48 -13.45 -0.43
N ALA A 307 -23.73 -12.44 -1.27
CA ALA A 307 -24.96 -12.31 -2.04
C ALA A 307 -25.12 -13.46 -3.05
N LEU A 308 -24.03 -13.85 -3.72
CA LEU A 308 -24.00 -15.01 -4.63
C LEU A 308 -24.30 -16.32 -3.88
N LEU A 309 -23.70 -16.53 -2.71
CA LEU A 309 -23.96 -17.70 -1.88
C LEU A 309 -25.42 -17.73 -1.42
N ALA A 310 -25.94 -16.61 -0.93
CA ALA A 310 -27.35 -16.48 -0.55
C ALA A 310 -28.29 -16.76 -1.74
N PHE A 311 -27.96 -16.24 -2.92
CA PHE A 311 -28.70 -16.50 -4.16
C PHE A 311 -28.67 -17.99 -4.55
N LEU A 312 -27.50 -18.63 -4.51
CA LEU A 312 -27.38 -20.07 -4.77
C LEU A 312 -28.21 -20.89 -3.78
N VAL A 313 -28.13 -20.57 -2.49
CA VAL A 313 -28.94 -21.21 -1.45
C VAL A 313 -30.44 -21.03 -1.74
N LEU A 314 -30.89 -19.82 -2.07
CA LEU A 314 -32.29 -19.53 -2.39
C LEU A 314 -32.79 -20.21 -3.68
N VAL A 315 -31.94 -20.39 -4.69
CA VAL A 315 -32.33 -21.02 -5.96
C VAL A 315 -32.27 -22.56 -5.88
N PHE A 316 -31.26 -23.11 -5.21
CA PHE A 316 -31.01 -24.56 -5.17
C PHE A 316 -31.68 -25.30 -4.00
N LEU A 317 -32.02 -24.63 -2.89
CA LEU A 317 -32.77 -25.26 -1.80
C LEU A 317 -34.24 -25.58 -2.12
N PRO A 318 -35.04 -24.70 -2.77
CA PRO A 318 -36.45 -25.01 -3.06
C PRO A 318 -36.59 -26.05 -4.18
N THR A 319 -35.57 -26.24 -5.02
CA THR A 319 -35.56 -27.33 -6.01
C THR A 319 -35.55 -28.69 -5.32
N LYS A 320 -34.85 -28.87 -4.19
CA LYS A 320 -34.90 -30.11 -3.41
C LYS A 320 -36.24 -30.35 -2.70
N ARG A 321 -37.04 -29.32 -2.42
CA ARG A 321 -38.38 -29.47 -1.82
C ARG A 321 -39.45 -29.94 -2.82
N LYS A 322 -39.23 -29.83 -4.13
CA LYS A 322 -40.16 -30.35 -5.15
C LYS A 322 -39.87 -31.78 -5.61
N TYR A 323 -38.78 -32.41 -5.15
CA TYR A 323 -38.47 -33.83 -5.45
C TYR A 323 -38.89 -34.80 -4.33
N GLN A 324 -39.68 -34.36 -3.37
CA GLN A 324 -40.34 -35.26 -2.42
C GLN A 324 -41.82 -35.33 -2.77
N LEU A 325 -42.30 -36.56 -3.02
CA LEU A 325 -43.72 -37.00 -3.16
C LEU A 325 -44.25 -37.29 -4.58
N ILE A 326 -43.44 -37.76 -5.52
CA ILE A 326 -43.98 -38.55 -6.64
C ILE A 326 -43.13 -39.81 -6.84
N GLY A 327 -43.59 -40.92 -6.22
CA GLY A 327 -43.40 -42.24 -6.80
C GLY A 327 -42.20 -43.10 -6.40
N ILE A 328 -41.50 -42.85 -5.29
CA ILE A 328 -40.55 -43.85 -4.78
C ILE A 328 -41.38 -44.93 -4.03
N PRO A 329 -41.44 -46.18 -4.52
CA PRO A 329 -42.16 -47.24 -3.82
C PRO A 329 -41.55 -47.44 -2.43
N ARG A 330 -42.39 -47.67 -1.42
CA ARG A 330 -41.91 -47.98 -0.07
C ARG A 330 -41.02 -49.23 -0.15
N PRO A 331 -39.81 -49.22 0.43
CA PRO A 331 -38.98 -50.41 0.43
C PRO A 331 -39.68 -51.52 1.23
N THR A 332 -39.83 -52.68 0.60
CA THR A 332 -40.42 -53.87 1.21
C THR A 332 -39.33 -54.69 1.89
N VAL A 333 -39.54 -55.04 3.16
CA VAL A 333 -38.59 -55.78 4.00
C VAL A 333 -39.27 -57.04 4.52
N LEU A 334 -38.74 -58.22 4.16
CA LEU A 334 -39.16 -59.50 4.71
C LEU A 334 -38.31 -59.83 5.94
N ILE A 335 -38.95 -60.03 7.09
CA ILE A 335 -38.26 -60.42 8.32
C ILE A 335 -38.41 -61.93 8.50
N MET A 336 -37.31 -62.67 8.30
CA MET A 336 -37.23 -64.09 8.59
C MET A 336 -36.55 -64.30 9.95
N TYR A 337 -37.25 -64.96 10.88
CA TYR A 337 -36.71 -65.28 12.19
C TYR A 337 -37.11 -66.70 12.61
N LYS A 338 -36.41 -67.23 13.60
CA LYS A 338 -36.75 -68.49 14.26
C LYS A 338 -37.32 -68.18 15.64
N ALA A 339 -38.59 -68.51 15.86
CA ALA A 339 -39.29 -68.31 17.12
C ALA A 339 -38.77 -69.29 18.19
N ASN A 340 -37.58 -69.03 18.73
CA ASN A 340 -36.96 -69.88 19.75
C ASN A 340 -37.57 -69.68 21.15
N HIS A 341 -38.19 -68.52 21.42
CA HIS A 341 -38.87 -68.17 22.69
C HIS A 341 -39.81 -66.98 22.47
N ASP A 342 -40.93 -66.90 23.20
CA ASP A 342 -41.92 -65.81 23.17
C ASP A 342 -41.32 -64.40 23.25
N PHE A 343 -40.27 -64.20 24.06
CA PHE A 343 -39.58 -62.91 24.15
C PHE A 343 -38.90 -62.49 22.85
N HIS A 344 -38.34 -63.46 22.09
CA HIS A 344 -37.74 -63.19 20.79
C HIS A 344 -38.81 -62.78 19.77
N SER A 345 -39.97 -63.43 19.78
CA SER A 345 -41.10 -63.06 18.92
C SER A 345 -41.61 -61.65 19.21
N ALA A 346 -41.75 -61.27 20.48
CA ALA A 346 -42.16 -59.92 20.88
C ALA A 346 -41.15 -58.83 20.44
N LEU A 347 -39.85 -59.14 20.50
CA LEU A 347 -38.79 -58.25 19.99
C LEU A 347 -38.87 -58.05 18.48
N VAL A 348 -39.10 -59.14 17.73
CA VAL A 348 -39.25 -59.09 16.28
C VAL A 348 -40.49 -58.28 15.88
N GLU A 349 -41.59 -58.41 16.62
CA GLU A 349 -42.79 -57.60 16.41
C GLU A 349 -42.55 -56.10 16.70
N HIS A 350 -41.81 -55.78 17.76
CA HIS A 350 -41.41 -54.40 18.03
C HIS A 350 -40.52 -53.82 16.92
N LEU A 351 -39.60 -54.62 16.38
CA LEU A 351 -38.77 -54.22 15.24
C LEU A 351 -39.62 -53.98 13.98
N ALA A 352 -40.55 -54.87 13.67
CA ALA A 352 -41.48 -54.70 12.54
C ALA A 352 -42.28 -53.39 12.68
N ASN A 353 -42.84 -53.14 13.86
CA ASN A 353 -43.55 -51.90 14.15
C ASN A 353 -42.68 -50.64 14.03
N PHE A 354 -41.41 -50.72 14.45
CA PHE A 354 -40.46 -49.63 14.29
C PHE A 354 -40.18 -49.34 12.80
N LEU A 355 -39.95 -50.37 11.98
CA LEU A 355 -39.69 -50.24 10.55
C LEU A 355 -40.92 -49.71 9.78
N THR A 356 -42.12 -50.16 10.14
CA THR A 356 -43.39 -49.62 9.59
C THR A 356 -43.56 -48.13 9.90
N LYS A 357 -43.23 -47.69 11.13
CA LYS A 357 -43.21 -46.26 11.51
C LYS A 357 -42.19 -45.45 10.72
N LYS A 358 -41.14 -46.09 10.18
CA LYS A 358 -40.14 -45.48 9.28
C LYS A 358 -40.54 -45.56 7.81
N ASN A 359 -41.81 -45.83 7.52
CA ASN A 359 -42.40 -45.81 6.17
C ASN A 359 -41.86 -46.92 5.25
N MET A 360 -41.46 -48.05 5.83
CA MET A 360 -41.13 -49.28 5.12
C MET A 360 -42.34 -50.22 5.12
N ASP A 361 -42.48 -51.03 4.08
CA ASP A 361 -43.50 -52.08 4.05
C ASP A 361 -42.89 -53.36 4.61
N VAL A 362 -43.42 -53.89 5.71
CA VAL A 362 -42.79 -54.99 6.46
C VAL A 362 -43.65 -56.23 6.34
N LEU A 363 -43.06 -57.29 5.77
CA LEU A 363 -43.67 -58.61 5.69
C LEU A 363 -43.18 -59.44 6.89
N LEU A 364 -44.11 -59.77 7.79
CA LEU A 364 -43.88 -60.60 8.96
C LEU A 364 -44.98 -61.68 8.99
N ASP A 365 -44.56 -62.92 9.21
CA ASP A 365 -45.44 -64.11 9.23
C ASP A 365 -46.66 -63.95 10.16
N THR A 366 -46.47 -63.41 11.37
CA THR A 366 -47.53 -63.23 12.36
C THR A 366 -48.59 -62.19 11.95
N HIS A 367 -48.22 -61.17 11.19
CA HIS A 367 -49.14 -60.11 10.76
C HIS A 367 -49.97 -60.51 9.53
N GLU A 368 -49.43 -61.36 8.65
CA GLU A 368 -50.16 -61.82 7.45
C GLU A 368 -51.08 -63.00 7.72
N ILE A 369 -50.73 -63.90 8.65
CA ILE A 369 -51.61 -65.01 9.05
C ILE A 369 -52.90 -64.47 9.71
N ALA A 370 -52.82 -63.39 10.48
CA ALA A 370 -53.99 -62.73 11.08
C ALA A 370 -54.96 -62.15 10.02
N LYS A 371 -54.45 -61.67 8.88
CA LYS A 371 -55.27 -61.19 7.75
C LYS A 371 -55.90 -62.31 6.95
N LEU A 372 -55.26 -63.48 6.88
CA LEU A 372 -55.78 -64.67 6.21
C LEU A 372 -56.81 -65.43 7.06
N SER A 373 -56.87 -65.18 8.37
CA SER A 373 -57.84 -65.78 9.28
C SER A 373 -59.18 -65.05 9.38
N ASP A 374 -59.38 -63.93 8.68
CA ASP A 374 -60.69 -63.28 8.57
C ASP A 374 -61.60 -64.11 7.63
N PRO A 375 -62.71 -64.69 8.10
CA PRO A 375 -63.52 -65.65 7.34
C PRO A 375 -64.43 -65.02 6.25
N VAL A 376 -64.14 -63.80 5.76
CA VAL A 376 -65.07 -63.05 4.90
C VAL A 376 -64.55 -62.74 3.48
N SER A 377 -63.34 -63.17 3.10
CA SER A 377 -62.92 -63.09 1.69
C SER A 377 -62.50 -64.45 1.13
N SER A 378 -63.45 -65.37 1.07
CA SER A 378 -63.45 -66.49 0.14
C SER A 378 -63.68 -65.96 -1.28
N VAL A 379 -62.61 -65.59 -1.98
CA VAL A 379 -62.65 -65.30 -3.42
C VAL A 379 -61.63 -66.18 -4.15
N LYS A 380 -62.20 -67.18 -4.85
CA LYS A 380 -61.70 -68.00 -5.96
C LYS A 380 -60.37 -67.55 -6.60
N LEU A 381 -59.37 -68.43 -6.59
CA LEU A 381 -58.31 -68.65 -7.61
C LEU A 381 -57.41 -69.75 -7.01
N CYS A 382 -57.31 -71.00 -7.47
CA CYS A 382 -57.29 -71.51 -8.84
C CYS A 382 -57.94 -72.90 -8.92
N GLU A 383 -58.87 -73.04 -9.85
CA GLU A 383 -59.30 -74.31 -10.44
C GLU A 383 -59.09 -74.19 -11.96
N HIS A 384 -58.87 -75.31 -12.63
CA HIS A 384 -58.38 -75.55 -14.00
C HIS A 384 -56.86 -75.62 -14.18
N ALA A 385 -56.28 -76.83 -14.26
CA ALA A 385 -56.32 -77.81 -15.37
C ALA A 385 -55.05 -77.67 -16.22
N THR A 386 -54.35 -78.67 -16.75
CA THR A 386 -54.42 -80.13 -16.88
C THR A 386 -53.18 -80.48 -17.71
N GLY A 387 -52.66 -81.70 -17.66
CA GLY A 387 -51.94 -82.23 -18.84
C GLY A 387 -50.86 -83.26 -18.58
N ARG A 388 -51.29 -84.54 -18.52
CA ARG A 388 -50.57 -85.80 -18.76
C ARG A 388 -49.41 -86.18 -17.86
#